data_AF-W2W1Z3-F1
#
_entry.id   AF-W2W1Z3-F1
#
_cell.length_a   1.000
_cell.length_b   1.000
_cell.length_c   1.000
_cell.angle_alpha   90.00
_cell.angle_beta   90.00
_cell.angle_gamma   90.00
#
_symmetry.space_group_name_H-M   'P 1'
#
loop_
_entity.id
_entity.type
_entity.pdbx_description
1 polymer ?
#
loop_
_entity_poly.entity_id
_entity_poly.type
_entity_poly.pdbx_seq_one_letter_code
_entity_poly.pdbx_strand_id
1 'polypeptide(L)'
;MSGPTIAFIDCSAGIAGDMLLGALIDAGAPLDEIKRGLESLHGIKGEWELSTTRVWKGPGSIAGTKANVGSIYQHKEAGAPTPSHDVQHDHGHGHSHSHSHAHGHSHTHSHGHDDNTHTHDTVEVETSVDMSHDHSHDHDHEHEHEHAHGKEEDEPMRNLDDIKALIAESDLSDWAKEKSVAVFTLLAQAEAHTHGTSLEEIHFHEVGAIDSIVDTIGSVIALDLLGVREVHASFLPFSSGTVKCMHGVLPVPPPATFRLMIGVPVCPAPKGAKGELVTPTGISLVKALASTFGEPPAFIPTHTGVGAGTKDFPEHANIVRVAIGTKIDPMATEKSYVNPAVSLRSAESTTCPFATEKVVVLETNLDDLNPQVIGYVSERLLSEHHALDVWKQAIQMKKNRPGVCLSVLCRAEHEQEILETIFRETTTLGVRRNVMDRVFLSRKFICVSAFGRSVDVKVAFLGNEAVNVHPEFEHCKAIAMEQNIPLLQVIDEVKARALAQLKTETLN
;
A
#
# COMPACT_ATOMS: atom_id res chain seq x y z
N MET A 1 16.04 -15.75 15.01
CA MET A 1 15.65 -15.93 13.61
C MET A 1 15.12 -14.58 13.14
N SER A 2 15.71 -13.98 12.09
CA SER A 2 15.24 -12.68 11.58
C SER A 2 13.87 -12.88 10.91
N GLY A 3 12.92 -11.98 11.14
CA GLY A 3 11.62 -12.01 10.45
C GLY A 3 11.77 -11.93 8.92
N PRO A 4 10.67 -12.09 8.15
CA PRO A 4 10.71 -11.95 6.70
C PRO A 4 11.23 -10.57 6.30
N THR A 5 11.92 -10.50 5.15
CA THR A 5 12.30 -9.22 4.54
C THR A 5 11.08 -8.58 3.90
N ILE A 6 10.85 -7.31 4.24
CA ILE A 6 9.75 -6.51 3.74
C ILE A 6 10.27 -5.28 3.02
N ALA A 7 9.47 -4.76 2.09
CA ALA A 7 9.67 -3.45 1.49
C ALA A 7 8.51 -2.52 1.81
N PHE A 8 8.81 -1.30 2.23
CA PHE A 8 7.87 -0.20 2.29
C PHE A 8 8.13 0.77 1.13
N ILE A 9 7.13 0.97 0.27
CA ILE A 9 7.16 1.87 -0.89
C ILE A 9 6.36 3.13 -0.53
N ASP A 10 7.04 4.25 -0.37
CA ASP A 10 6.42 5.55 -0.19
C ASP A 10 6.16 6.19 -1.56
N CYS A 11 4.88 6.14 -1.95
CA CYS A 11 4.34 6.68 -3.19
C CYS A 11 3.79 8.11 -3.04
N SER A 12 3.99 8.76 -1.89
CA SER A 12 3.31 10.04 -1.56
C SER A 12 3.56 11.18 -2.56
N ALA A 13 4.69 11.17 -3.27
CA ALA A 13 5.03 12.16 -4.29
C ALA A 13 4.82 11.67 -5.74
N GLY A 14 4.35 10.44 -5.93
CA GLY A 14 4.13 9.82 -7.23
C GLY A 14 4.61 8.36 -7.26
N ILE A 15 4.26 7.64 -8.32
CA ILE A 15 4.75 6.29 -8.62
C ILE A 15 4.65 6.00 -10.12
N ALA A 16 5.75 5.50 -10.68
CA ALA A 16 5.85 5.00 -12.04
C ALA A 16 6.75 3.75 -12.05
N GLY A 17 6.75 3.00 -13.16
CA GLY A 17 7.56 1.79 -13.30
C GLY A 17 9.06 2.06 -13.16
N ASP A 18 9.58 2.94 -14.00
CA ASP A 18 10.95 3.47 -13.97
C ASP A 18 11.36 4.04 -12.61
N MET A 19 10.45 4.75 -11.93
CA MET A 19 10.66 5.30 -10.60
C MET A 19 10.85 4.19 -9.57
N LEU A 20 9.99 3.16 -9.57
CA LEU A 20 10.13 2.05 -8.63
C LEU A 20 11.42 1.26 -8.90
N LEU A 21 11.70 0.94 -10.16
CA LEU A 21 12.91 0.24 -10.57
C LEU A 21 14.17 1.02 -10.13
N GLY A 22 14.20 2.33 -10.40
CA GLY A 22 15.27 3.22 -9.96
C GLY A 22 15.45 3.24 -8.44
N ALA A 23 14.35 3.26 -7.68
CA ALA A 23 14.39 3.22 -6.22
C ALA A 23 14.93 1.89 -5.69
N LEU A 24 14.60 0.77 -6.32
CA LEU A 24 15.08 -0.56 -5.91
C LEU A 24 16.56 -0.76 -6.26
N ILE A 25 17.02 -0.25 -7.40
CA ILE A 25 18.45 -0.24 -7.75
C ILE A 25 19.23 0.64 -6.76
N ASP A 26 18.70 1.82 -6.42
CA ASP A 26 19.31 2.69 -5.40
C ASP A 26 19.35 2.05 -4.01
N ALA A 27 18.37 1.19 -3.69
CA ALA A 27 18.35 0.42 -2.46
C ALA A 27 19.34 -0.76 -2.46
N GLY A 28 20.07 -1.01 -3.55
CA GLY A 28 21.14 -2.01 -3.64
C GLY A 28 20.81 -3.22 -4.52
N ALA A 29 19.72 -3.22 -5.28
CA ALA A 29 19.48 -4.28 -6.24
C ALA A 29 20.55 -4.22 -7.37
N PRO A 30 21.29 -5.32 -7.62
CA PRO A 30 22.40 -5.29 -8.58
C PRO A 30 21.88 -5.17 -10.02
N LEU A 31 22.15 -4.03 -10.66
CA LEU A 31 21.72 -3.73 -12.03
C LEU A 31 22.06 -4.85 -13.03
N ASP A 32 23.26 -5.43 -12.93
CA ASP A 32 23.69 -6.49 -13.85
C ASP A 32 22.90 -7.79 -13.68
N GLU A 33 22.43 -8.12 -12.47
CA GLU A 33 21.54 -9.29 -12.26
C GLU A 33 20.14 -8.99 -12.78
N ILE A 34 19.65 -7.76 -12.61
CA ILE A 34 18.35 -7.35 -13.19
C ILE A 34 18.41 -7.50 -14.71
N LYS A 35 19.50 -7.03 -15.34
CA LYS A 35 19.74 -7.20 -16.77
C LYS A 35 19.78 -8.66 -17.18
N ARG A 36 20.52 -9.52 -16.46
CA ARG A 36 20.53 -10.97 -16.73
C ARG A 36 19.14 -11.59 -16.67
N GLY A 37 18.34 -11.22 -15.68
CA GLY A 37 16.95 -11.68 -15.57
C GLY A 37 16.12 -11.24 -16.77
N LEU A 38 16.21 -9.97 -17.17
CA LEU A 38 15.51 -9.45 -18.35
C LEU A 38 16.01 -10.05 -19.67
N GLU A 39 17.30 -10.38 -19.79
CA GLU A 39 17.87 -11.04 -20.98
C GLU A 39 17.34 -12.47 -21.20
N SER A 40 16.80 -13.10 -20.14
CA SER A 40 16.13 -14.40 -20.24
C SER A 40 14.75 -14.33 -20.91
N LEU A 41 14.18 -13.11 -21.08
CA LEU A 41 12.97 -12.89 -21.87
C LEU A 41 13.34 -12.94 -23.36
N HIS A 42 13.49 -14.15 -23.91
CA HIS A 42 14.05 -14.36 -25.25
C HIS A 42 13.31 -13.61 -26.37
N GLY A 43 11.99 -13.43 -26.25
CA GLY A 43 11.16 -12.74 -27.24
C GLY A 43 11.32 -11.22 -27.29
N ILE A 44 12.15 -10.61 -26.43
CA ILE A 44 12.49 -9.17 -26.48
C ILE A 44 14.00 -8.92 -26.40
N LYS A 45 14.81 -9.97 -26.58
CA LYS A 45 16.25 -9.91 -26.35
C LYS A 45 16.94 -8.98 -27.35
N GLY A 46 17.65 -7.98 -26.84
CA GLY A 46 18.36 -7.00 -27.66
C GLY A 46 17.49 -5.87 -28.19
N GLU A 47 16.20 -5.85 -27.83
CA GLU A 47 15.28 -4.76 -28.18
C GLU A 47 15.29 -3.63 -27.15
N TRP A 48 16.00 -3.80 -26.04
CA TRP A 48 16.03 -2.85 -24.92
C TRP A 48 17.43 -2.59 -24.37
N GLU A 49 17.60 -1.43 -23.74
CA GLU A 49 18.76 -1.08 -22.92
C GLU A 49 18.29 -0.53 -21.58
N LEU A 50 18.91 -0.96 -20.48
CA LEU A 50 18.66 -0.42 -19.15
C LEU A 50 19.93 0.25 -18.61
N SER A 51 19.82 1.50 -18.18
CA SER A 51 20.89 2.21 -17.49
C SER A 51 20.34 3.03 -16.33
N THR A 52 21.21 3.51 -15.45
CA THR A 52 20.81 4.37 -14.33
C THR A 52 21.65 5.61 -14.28
N THR A 53 21.02 6.75 -14.02
CA THR A 53 21.71 8.03 -13.83
C THR A 53 21.29 8.66 -12.51
N ARG A 54 22.23 9.35 -11.86
CA ARG A 54 21.90 10.14 -10.67
C ARG A 54 21.35 11.50 -11.12
N VAL A 55 20.20 11.87 -10.58
CA VAL A 55 19.52 13.14 -10.87
C VAL A 55 19.12 13.84 -9.56
N TRP A 56 18.82 15.13 -9.63
CA TRP A 56 18.42 15.94 -8.50
C TRP A 56 17.03 16.51 -8.75
N LYS A 57 16.11 16.35 -7.77
CA LYS A 57 14.69 16.68 -7.91
C LYS A 57 14.20 17.63 -6.83
N GLY A 58 13.25 18.48 -7.22
CA GLY A 58 12.52 19.39 -6.35
C GLY A 58 13.36 20.53 -5.74
N PRO A 59 12.73 21.38 -4.93
CA PRO A 59 13.42 22.45 -4.20
C PRO A 59 14.38 21.84 -3.17
N GLY A 60 15.65 22.25 -3.21
CA GLY A 60 16.70 21.71 -2.34
C GLY A 60 17.51 20.56 -2.94
N SER A 61 17.29 20.21 -4.21
CA SER A 61 18.10 19.26 -4.97
C SER A 61 18.24 17.90 -4.27
N ILE A 62 17.12 17.17 -4.14
CA ILE A 62 17.13 15.83 -3.57
C ILE A 62 17.70 14.85 -4.60
N ALA A 63 18.77 14.16 -4.24
CA ALA A 63 19.38 13.18 -5.13
C ALA A 63 18.53 11.90 -5.22
N GLY A 64 18.31 11.41 -6.43
CA GLY A 64 17.62 10.16 -6.72
C GLY A 64 18.18 9.46 -7.95
N THR A 65 17.86 8.19 -8.11
CA THR A 65 18.29 7.36 -9.24
C THR A 65 17.17 7.32 -10.28
N LYS A 66 17.48 7.73 -11.51
CA LYS A 66 16.59 7.58 -12.65
C LYS A 66 16.97 6.32 -13.41
N ALA A 67 16.05 5.36 -13.52
CA ALA A 67 16.17 4.26 -14.46
C ALA A 67 15.85 4.80 -15.86
N ASN A 68 16.75 4.58 -16.81
CA ASN A 68 16.53 4.92 -18.20
C ASN A 68 16.40 3.61 -18.96
N VAL A 69 15.18 3.34 -19.42
CA VAL A 69 14.91 2.26 -20.37
C VAL A 69 14.93 2.87 -21.75
N GLY A 70 15.74 2.28 -22.63
CA GLY A 70 15.74 2.58 -24.05
C GLY A 70 15.13 1.40 -24.80
N SER A 71 14.34 1.71 -25.82
CA SER A 71 13.82 0.76 -26.80
C SER A 71 14.51 0.99 -28.15
N ILE A 72 14.74 -0.07 -28.93
CA ILE A 72 15.21 0.07 -30.32
C ILE A 72 14.12 0.68 -31.22
N TYR A 73 12.86 0.64 -30.78
CA TYR A 73 11.74 1.29 -31.45
C TYR A 73 11.69 2.77 -31.02
N GLN A 74 11.58 3.68 -31.99
CA GLN A 74 11.51 5.11 -31.71
C GLN A 74 10.09 5.52 -31.29
N HIS A 75 9.86 5.69 -30.00
CA HIS A 75 8.67 6.41 -29.53
C HIS A 75 8.83 7.90 -29.82
N LYS A 76 8.07 8.43 -30.78
CA LYS A 76 7.88 9.89 -30.90
C LYS A 76 7.13 10.35 -29.64
N GLU A 77 7.84 11.02 -28.72
CA GLU A 77 7.17 11.89 -27.75
C GLU A 77 6.24 12.81 -28.55
N ALA A 78 4.98 12.91 -28.12
CA ALA A 78 3.99 13.71 -28.82
C ALA A 78 4.42 15.19 -28.75
N GLY A 79 5.13 15.65 -29.77
CA GLY A 79 5.81 16.95 -29.79
C GLY A 79 4.95 18.10 -29.30
N ALA A 80 5.58 19.10 -28.68
CA ALA A 80 4.92 20.36 -28.35
C ALA A 80 4.15 20.86 -29.59
N PRO A 81 2.94 21.44 -29.43
CA PRO A 81 2.24 21.99 -30.58
C PRO A 81 3.17 23.00 -31.23
N THR A 82 3.67 22.68 -32.42
CA THR A 82 4.01 23.74 -33.35
C THR A 82 2.72 24.51 -33.52
N PRO A 83 2.67 25.82 -33.20
CA PRO A 83 1.59 26.63 -33.74
C PRO A 83 1.60 26.31 -35.23
N SER A 84 0.44 25.91 -35.76
CA SER A 84 0.26 25.71 -37.19
C SER A 84 1.06 26.80 -37.89
N HIS A 85 2.13 26.40 -38.59
CA HIS A 85 2.78 27.31 -39.49
C HIS A 85 1.64 27.81 -40.37
N ASP A 86 1.35 29.09 -40.26
CA ASP A 86 0.71 29.85 -41.30
C ASP A 86 1.40 29.40 -42.58
N VAL A 87 0.72 28.54 -43.34
CA VAL A 87 0.99 28.46 -44.76
C VAL A 87 0.50 29.81 -45.27
N GLN A 88 1.40 30.78 -45.21
CA GLN A 88 1.37 31.96 -46.04
C GLN A 88 1.44 31.49 -47.49
N HIS A 89 0.30 31.06 -48.02
CA HIS A 89 0.01 31.30 -49.42
C HIS A 89 -0.32 32.78 -49.53
N ASP A 90 0.73 33.56 -49.72
CA ASP A 90 0.67 34.91 -50.23
C ASP A 90 0.04 34.85 -51.62
N HIS A 91 -1.26 35.13 -51.71
CA HIS A 91 -1.91 35.78 -52.83
C HIS A 91 -3.11 36.57 -52.30
N GLY A 92 -2.82 37.70 -51.65
CA GLY A 92 -3.83 38.74 -51.50
C GLY A 92 -4.14 39.34 -52.86
N HIS A 93 -5.38 39.24 -53.34
CA HIS A 93 -6.01 40.23 -54.22
C HIS A 93 -7.54 40.11 -54.11
N GLY A 94 -8.08 40.65 -53.02
CA GLY A 94 -9.45 41.13 -52.98
C GLY A 94 -9.55 42.40 -53.82
N HIS A 95 -9.92 42.26 -55.10
CA HIS A 95 -10.30 43.39 -55.92
C HIS A 95 -11.83 43.48 -55.99
N SER A 96 -12.36 44.45 -55.26
CA SER A 96 -13.64 45.06 -55.56
C SER A 96 -13.55 45.76 -56.92
N HIS A 97 -14.24 45.25 -57.92
CA HIS A 97 -14.58 46.02 -59.12
C HIS A 97 -16.07 45.89 -59.43
N SER A 98 -16.74 47.04 -59.39
CA SER A 98 -18.02 47.27 -60.00
C SER A 98 -17.91 47.12 -61.52
N HIS A 99 -18.65 46.20 -62.12
CA HIS A 99 -18.99 46.27 -63.54
C HIS A 99 -20.45 45.84 -63.75
N SER A 100 -21.22 46.81 -64.22
CA SER A 100 -22.49 46.64 -64.91
C SER A 100 -22.24 45.95 -66.25
N HIS A 101 -22.89 44.83 -66.54
CA HIS A 101 -23.29 44.47 -67.90
C HIS A 101 -24.57 43.64 -67.90
N ALA A 102 -25.53 44.15 -68.67
CA ALA A 102 -26.75 43.47 -69.07
C ALA A 102 -26.45 42.49 -70.20
N HIS A 103 -26.92 41.25 -70.09
CA HIS A 103 -27.25 40.42 -71.24
C HIS A 103 -28.45 39.53 -70.88
N GLY A 104 -29.57 39.77 -71.57
CA GLY A 104 -30.71 38.87 -71.54
C GLY A 104 -30.51 37.75 -72.53
N HIS A 105 -31.02 36.56 -72.19
CA HIS A 105 -31.56 35.63 -73.18
C HIS A 105 -32.77 34.91 -72.59
N SER A 106 -33.86 35.03 -73.35
CA SER A 106 -35.11 34.30 -73.26
C SER A 106 -34.92 32.81 -73.47
N HIS A 107 -35.68 31.96 -72.76
CA HIS A 107 -36.35 30.83 -73.39
C HIS A 107 -37.71 30.59 -72.74
N THR A 108 -38.72 30.68 -73.58
CA THR A 108 -40.11 30.25 -73.40
C THR A 108 -40.21 28.73 -73.45
N HIS A 109 -41.08 28.10 -72.65
CA HIS A 109 -41.96 27.02 -73.13
C HIS A 109 -43.20 26.88 -72.24
N SER A 110 -44.28 26.47 -72.90
CA SER A 110 -45.68 26.65 -72.57
C SER A 110 -46.35 25.43 -71.93
N HIS A 111 -47.45 25.74 -71.25
CA HIS A 111 -48.50 24.96 -70.57
C HIS A 111 -48.91 23.58 -71.12
N GLY A 112 -49.43 22.78 -70.18
CA GLY A 112 -50.51 21.81 -70.39
C GLY A 112 -51.32 21.64 -69.10
N HIS A 113 -52.54 22.18 -69.08
CA HIS A 113 -53.56 21.97 -68.04
C HIS A 113 -54.17 20.57 -68.18
N ASP A 114 -54.70 20.02 -67.09
CA ASP A 114 -56.07 19.49 -67.13
C ASP A 114 -56.71 19.38 -65.73
N ASP A 115 -58.01 19.63 -65.76
CA ASP A 115 -58.97 19.84 -64.67
C ASP A 115 -59.13 18.65 -63.71
N ASN A 116 -59.44 18.95 -62.44
CA ASN A 116 -60.69 18.45 -61.88
C ASN A 116 -61.17 19.20 -60.64
N THR A 117 -62.45 19.53 -60.71
CA THR A 117 -63.34 20.15 -59.72
C THR A 117 -63.56 19.29 -58.47
N HIS A 118 -63.66 19.91 -57.29
CA HIS A 118 -64.79 19.73 -56.35
C HIS A 118 -64.75 20.75 -55.19
N THR A 119 -65.96 21.20 -54.85
CA THR A 119 -66.37 22.22 -53.88
C THR A 119 -66.71 21.60 -52.51
N HIS A 120 -66.25 22.19 -51.39
CA HIS A 120 -67.10 22.77 -50.32
C HIS A 120 -66.28 23.32 -49.14
N ASP A 121 -66.52 24.62 -48.88
CA ASP A 121 -66.73 25.31 -47.60
C ASP A 121 -65.80 25.17 -46.38
N THR A 122 -65.24 26.35 -46.02
CA THR A 122 -65.01 26.93 -44.67
C THR A 122 -63.95 26.23 -43.79
N VAL A 123 -62.91 26.86 -43.22
CA VAL A 123 -62.71 28.21 -42.65
C VAL A 123 -61.22 28.62 -42.77
N GLU A 124 -61.05 29.92 -43.01
CA GLU A 124 -59.90 30.85 -42.94
C GLU A 124 -58.66 30.48 -42.07
N VAL A 125 -57.43 30.48 -42.64
CA VAL A 125 -56.44 31.61 -42.71
C VAL A 125 -55.05 31.06 -43.13
N GLU A 126 -54.57 31.62 -44.24
CA GLU A 126 -53.24 31.72 -44.89
C GLU A 126 -51.97 31.69 -43.99
N THR A 127 -50.74 31.32 -44.38
CA THR A 127 -49.99 31.00 -45.62
C THR A 127 -48.64 30.38 -45.16
N SER A 128 -47.97 29.38 -45.77
CA SER A 128 -47.14 29.49 -46.99
C SER A 128 -46.31 28.19 -47.17
N VAL A 129 -46.28 27.64 -48.40
CA VAL A 129 -45.10 27.22 -49.23
C VAL A 129 -44.10 26.21 -48.59
N ASP A 130 -43.62 25.10 -49.16
CA ASP A 130 -43.67 24.41 -50.47
C ASP A 130 -42.96 23.04 -50.30
N MET A 131 -43.31 22.06 -51.13
CA MET A 131 -42.65 20.75 -51.20
C MET A 131 -41.44 20.84 -52.14
N SER A 132 -40.29 20.32 -51.73
CA SER A 132 -39.32 19.82 -52.73
C SER A 132 -38.57 18.60 -52.24
N HIS A 133 -38.41 17.69 -53.21
CA HIS A 133 -37.91 16.35 -53.11
C HIS A 133 -36.41 16.29 -52.83
N ASP A 134 -36.08 15.33 -51.99
CA ASP A 134 -34.76 14.76 -51.78
C ASP A 134 -34.32 14.00 -53.04
N HIS A 135 -33.22 14.44 -53.67
CA HIS A 135 -32.50 13.68 -54.68
C HIS A 135 -31.08 13.45 -54.16
N SER A 136 -30.92 12.33 -53.46
CA SER A 136 -29.65 11.68 -53.18
C SER A 136 -29.02 11.19 -54.50
N HIS A 137 -27.89 11.76 -54.86
CA HIS A 137 -26.97 11.15 -55.82
C HIS A 137 -25.72 10.69 -55.05
N ASP A 138 -25.69 9.39 -54.76
CA ASP A 138 -24.48 8.65 -54.41
C ASP A 138 -23.52 8.70 -55.60
N HIS A 139 -22.32 9.21 -55.35
CA HIS A 139 -21.18 9.00 -56.22
C HIS A 139 -20.06 8.36 -55.39
N ASP A 140 -20.04 7.04 -55.40
CA ASP A 140 -18.89 6.23 -55.01
C ASP A 140 -17.73 6.53 -55.96
N HIS A 141 -16.69 7.16 -55.42
CA HIS A 141 -15.38 7.23 -56.05
C HIS A 141 -14.36 6.54 -55.13
N GLU A 142 -14.13 5.26 -55.42
CA GLU A 142 -12.96 4.53 -54.93
C GLU A 142 -11.70 5.16 -55.53
N HIS A 143 -10.93 5.85 -54.70
CA HIS A 143 -9.56 6.24 -55.01
C HIS A 143 -8.61 5.34 -54.20
N GLU A 144 -8.11 4.28 -54.84
CA GLU A 144 -6.94 3.55 -54.38
C GLU A 144 -5.71 4.46 -54.52
N HIS A 145 -5.26 5.03 -53.41
CA HIS A 145 -3.93 5.61 -53.29
C HIS A 145 -3.01 4.59 -52.64
N GLU A 146 -2.25 3.86 -53.46
CA GLU A 146 -1.07 3.12 -53.02
C GLU A 146 0.00 4.13 -52.55
N HIS A 147 0.01 4.42 -51.25
CA HIS A 147 1.17 5.04 -50.61
C HIS A 147 2.12 3.93 -50.13
N ALA A 148 3.16 3.70 -50.91
CA ALA A 148 4.32 2.93 -50.48
C ALA A 148 5.05 3.69 -49.36
N HIS A 149 4.68 3.40 -48.11
CA HIS A 149 5.46 3.82 -46.94
C HIS A 149 6.66 2.87 -46.80
N GLY A 150 7.86 3.46 -46.72
CA GLY A 150 9.06 2.73 -46.35
C GLY A 150 8.85 2.03 -45.01
N LYS A 151 9.40 0.82 -44.88
CA LYS A 151 9.33 0.01 -43.65
C LYS A 151 10.04 0.73 -42.50
N GLU A 152 9.29 1.53 -41.76
CA GLU A 152 9.57 1.80 -40.34
C GLU A 152 9.03 0.58 -39.58
N GLU A 153 9.90 -0.14 -38.85
CA GLU A 153 9.47 -1.27 -38.03
C GLU A 153 8.73 -0.70 -36.80
N ASP A 154 7.40 -0.59 -36.91
CA ASP A 154 6.53 -0.26 -35.78
C ASP A 154 6.68 -1.33 -34.68
N GLU A 155 6.69 -0.89 -33.42
CA GLU A 155 6.81 -1.79 -32.28
C GLU A 155 5.69 -2.83 -32.28
N PRO A 156 6.00 -4.14 -32.12
CA PRO A 156 4.97 -5.17 -32.15
C PRO A 156 3.98 -4.99 -30.99
N MET A 157 2.70 -4.83 -31.33
CA MET A 157 1.61 -4.77 -30.35
C MET A 157 1.41 -6.13 -29.69
N ARG A 158 1.89 -6.27 -28.46
CA ARG A 158 1.77 -7.50 -27.65
C ARG A 158 0.42 -7.51 -26.91
N ASN A 159 -0.21 -8.68 -26.84
CA ASN A 159 -1.38 -8.92 -25.99
C ASN A 159 -0.96 -9.54 -24.63
N LEU A 160 -1.91 -9.79 -23.73
CA LEU A 160 -1.63 -10.37 -22.41
C LEU A 160 -1.04 -11.80 -22.51
N ASP A 161 -1.48 -12.60 -23.47
CA ASP A 161 -1.03 -13.98 -23.60
C ASP A 161 0.39 -14.07 -24.17
N ASP A 162 0.78 -13.15 -25.05
CA ASP A 162 2.16 -12.97 -25.51
C ASP A 162 3.09 -12.67 -24.32
N ILE A 163 2.68 -11.76 -23.43
CA ILE A 163 3.47 -11.41 -22.24
C ILE A 163 3.54 -12.59 -21.26
N LYS A 164 2.45 -13.33 -21.05
CA LYS A 164 2.47 -14.53 -20.21
C LYS A 164 3.40 -15.61 -20.78
N ALA A 165 3.37 -15.83 -22.09
CA ALA A 165 4.28 -16.77 -22.76
C ALA A 165 5.73 -16.34 -22.59
N LEU A 166 6.04 -15.05 -22.82
CA LEU A 166 7.35 -14.46 -22.61
C LEU A 166 7.86 -14.68 -21.18
N ILE A 167 7.02 -14.44 -20.17
CA ILE A 167 7.36 -14.65 -18.76
C ILE A 167 7.52 -16.15 -18.45
N ALA A 168 6.65 -17.01 -18.97
CA ALA A 168 6.67 -18.44 -18.70
C ALA A 168 7.96 -19.11 -19.20
N GLU A 169 8.42 -18.73 -20.39
CA GLU A 169 9.62 -19.27 -21.06
C GLU A 169 10.93 -18.73 -20.49
N SER A 170 10.90 -17.69 -19.66
CA SER A 170 12.08 -17.06 -19.07
C SER A 170 12.74 -17.88 -17.95
N ASP A 171 13.96 -17.52 -17.58
CA ASP A 171 14.71 -18.11 -16.46
C ASP A 171 14.41 -17.43 -15.10
N LEU A 172 13.35 -16.62 -15.04
CA LEU A 172 12.93 -15.93 -13.82
C LEU A 172 12.48 -16.91 -12.72
N SER A 173 12.60 -16.50 -11.46
CA SER A 173 12.08 -17.29 -10.34
C SER A 173 10.56 -17.45 -10.42
N ASP A 174 10.02 -18.53 -9.83
CA ASP A 174 8.57 -18.75 -9.79
C ASP A 174 7.83 -17.57 -9.15
N TRP A 175 8.43 -16.99 -8.10
CA TRP A 175 7.88 -15.81 -7.45
C TRP A 175 7.84 -14.61 -8.40
N ALA A 176 8.92 -14.35 -9.14
CA ALA A 176 8.96 -13.25 -10.09
C ALA A 176 7.96 -13.47 -11.24
N LYS A 177 7.86 -14.69 -11.78
CA LYS A 177 6.88 -15.04 -12.82
C LYS A 177 5.45 -14.80 -12.34
N GLU A 178 5.09 -15.32 -11.17
CA GLU A 178 3.76 -15.15 -10.57
C GLU A 178 3.40 -13.67 -10.41
N LYS A 179 4.33 -12.88 -9.83
CA LYS A 179 4.09 -11.46 -9.57
C LYS A 179 4.03 -10.63 -10.85
N SER A 180 4.91 -10.86 -11.82
CA SER A 180 4.87 -10.16 -13.10
C SER A 180 3.55 -10.44 -13.84
N VAL A 181 3.09 -11.69 -13.89
CA VAL A 181 1.79 -12.04 -14.50
C VAL A 181 0.63 -11.35 -13.78
N ALA A 182 0.65 -11.27 -12.44
CA ALA A 182 -0.38 -10.58 -11.67
C ALA A 182 -0.45 -9.07 -12.01
N VAL A 183 0.70 -8.41 -12.16
CA VAL A 183 0.78 -6.99 -12.55
C VAL A 183 0.16 -6.77 -13.94
N PHE A 184 0.60 -7.54 -14.95
CA PHE A 184 0.07 -7.40 -16.31
C PHE A 184 -1.39 -7.78 -16.43
N THR A 185 -1.87 -8.73 -15.63
CA THR A 185 -3.30 -9.10 -15.62
C THR A 185 -4.16 -7.94 -15.12
N LEU A 186 -3.76 -7.25 -14.04
CA LEU A 186 -4.50 -6.07 -13.54
C LEU A 186 -4.52 -4.94 -14.57
N LEU A 187 -3.38 -4.72 -15.23
CA LEU A 187 -3.25 -3.67 -16.22
C LEU A 187 -4.09 -3.99 -17.47
N ALA A 188 -4.05 -5.23 -17.96
CA ALA A 188 -4.91 -5.69 -19.05
C ALA A 188 -6.40 -5.53 -18.74
N GLN A 189 -6.81 -5.83 -17.51
CA GLN A 189 -8.21 -5.65 -17.08
C GLN A 189 -8.65 -4.17 -17.12
N ALA A 190 -7.74 -3.26 -16.76
CA ALA A 190 -8.03 -1.83 -16.77
C ALA A 190 -8.06 -1.26 -18.19
N GLU A 191 -7.14 -1.69 -19.04
CA GLU A 191 -7.07 -1.31 -20.44
C GLU A 191 -8.27 -1.87 -21.22
N ALA A 192 -8.64 -3.14 -21.03
CA ALA A 192 -9.78 -3.78 -21.71
C ALA A 192 -11.08 -3.05 -21.40
N HIS A 193 -11.25 -2.66 -20.13
CA HIS A 193 -12.38 -1.85 -19.71
C HIS A 193 -12.38 -0.45 -20.35
N THR A 194 -11.21 0.18 -20.45
CA THR A 194 -11.06 1.52 -21.05
C THR A 194 -11.38 1.50 -22.54
N HIS A 195 -10.98 0.44 -23.24
CA HIS A 195 -11.20 0.26 -24.67
C HIS A 195 -12.52 -0.42 -25.04
N GLY A 196 -13.27 -0.92 -24.05
CA GLY A 196 -14.51 -1.65 -24.28
C GLY A 196 -14.30 -3.01 -24.96
N THR A 197 -13.13 -3.62 -24.81
CA THR A 197 -12.76 -4.91 -25.40
C THR A 197 -12.72 -6.01 -24.34
N SER A 198 -12.58 -7.26 -24.78
CA SER A 198 -12.29 -8.39 -23.90
C SER A 198 -10.79 -8.46 -23.55
N LEU A 199 -10.44 -9.26 -22.53
CA LEU A 199 -9.03 -9.54 -22.18
C LEU A 199 -8.29 -10.33 -23.27
N GLU A 200 -9.01 -11.07 -24.11
CA GLU A 200 -8.47 -11.91 -25.18
C GLU A 200 -8.16 -11.08 -26.44
N GLU A 201 -8.93 -10.01 -26.67
CA GLU A 201 -8.81 -9.13 -27.84
C GLU A 201 -7.96 -7.88 -27.55
N ILE A 202 -7.46 -7.72 -26.32
CA ILE A 202 -6.73 -6.53 -25.95
C ILE A 202 -5.30 -6.54 -26.49
N HIS A 203 -4.99 -5.52 -27.29
CA HIS A 203 -3.63 -5.15 -27.61
C HIS A 203 -3.24 -3.94 -26.75
N PHE A 204 -2.09 -4.03 -26.08
CA PHE A 204 -1.65 -2.92 -25.26
C PHE A 204 -1.11 -1.80 -26.15
N HIS A 205 -1.78 -0.65 -26.13
CA HIS A 205 -1.33 0.52 -26.88
C HIS A 205 -0.15 1.22 -26.20
N GLU A 206 -0.18 1.39 -24.87
CA GLU A 206 0.88 2.12 -24.12
C GLU A 206 1.67 1.21 -23.15
N VAL A 207 1.19 -0.02 -22.93
CA VAL A 207 1.65 -0.92 -21.86
C VAL A 207 2.44 -2.13 -22.36
N GLY A 208 2.26 -2.51 -23.63
CA GLY A 208 2.96 -3.63 -24.28
C GLY A 208 4.29 -3.21 -24.88
N ALA A 209 4.58 -1.92 -24.79
CA ALA A 209 5.85 -1.33 -25.15
C ALA A 209 6.96 -1.88 -24.25
N ILE A 210 8.15 -1.98 -24.83
CA ILE A 210 9.34 -2.49 -24.18
C ILE A 210 9.63 -1.82 -22.84
N ASP A 211 9.45 -0.50 -22.77
CA ASP A 211 9.72 0.28 -21.56
C ASP A 211 8.87 -0.22 -20.38
N SER A 212 7.57 -0.44 -20.62
CA SER A 212 6.64 -0.96 -19.61
C SER A 212 6.98 -2.40 -19.18
N ILE A 213 7.48 -3.24 -20.11
CA ILE A 213 7.92 -4.60 -19.81
C ILE A 213 9.16 -4.60 -18.92
N VAL A 214 10.18 -3.84 -19.30
CA VAL A 214 11.45 -3.73 -18.56
C VAL A 214 11.22 -3.11 -17.19
N ASP A 215 10.42 -2.05 -17.09
CA ASP A 215 10.09 -1.40 -15.83
C ASP A 215 9.37 -2.36 -14.86
N THR A 216 8.36 -3.07 -15.37
CA THR A 216 7.52 -3.95 -14.56
C THR A 216 8.28 -5.18 -14.10
N ILE A 217 8.85 -5.93 -15.05
CA ILE A 217 9.55 -7.18 -14.75
C ILE A 217 10.86 -6.86 -14.02
N GLY A 218 11.57 -5.80 -14.41
CA GLY A 218 12.78 -5.33 -13.73
C GLY A 218 12.52 -4.98 -12.26
N SER A 219 11.41 -4.29 -11.96
CA SER A 219 11.03 -3.98 -10.58
C SER A 219 10.74 -5.24 -9.76
N VAL A 220 10.06 -6.22 -10.35
CA VAL A 220 9.78 -7.51 -9.70
C VAL A 220 11.07 -8.31 -9.47
N ILE A 221 11.97 -8.38 -10.45
CA ILE A 221 13.30 -9.01 -10.30
C ILE A 221 14.08 -8.33 -9.18
N ALA A 222 14.10 -7.00 -9.15
CA ALA A 222 14.82 -6.25 -8.13
C ALA A 222 14.30 -6.56 -6.72
N LEU A 223 12.98 -6.62 -6.52
CA LEU A 223 12.38 -7.05 -5.24
C LEU A 223 12.79 -8.48 -4.86
N ASP A 224 12.83 -9.39 -5.83
CA ASP A 224 13.22 -10.78 -5.58
C ASP A 224 14.69 -10.90 -5.19
N LEU A 225 15.59 -10.22 -5.90
CA LEU A 225 17.02 -10.15 -5.60
C LEU A 225 17.30 -9.56 -4.23
N LEU A 226 16.48 -8.60 -3.79
CA LEU A 226 16.53 -8.00 -2.45
C LEU A 226 15.91 -8.89 -1.37
N GLY A 227 15.40 -10.07 -1.74
CA GLY A 227 14.81 -11.06 -0.83
C GLY A 227 13.45 -10.65 -0.27
N VAL A 228 12.77 -9.67 -0.85
CA VAL A 228 11.50 -9.13 -0.35
C VAL A 228 10.38 -10.14 -0.57
N ARG A 229 9.59 -10.41 0.48
CA ARG A 229 8.44 -11.33 0.43
C ARG A 229 7.12 -10.69 0.86
N GLU A 230 7.18 -9.51 1.47
CA GLU A 230 6.02 -8.71 1.84
C GLU A 230 6.26 -7.27 1.40
N VAL A 231 5.32 -6.69 0.66
CA VAL A 231 5.40 -5.29 0.21
C VAL A 231 4.29 -4.50 0.89
N HIS A 232 4.62 -3.34 1.40
CA HIS A 232 3.68 -2.37 1.96
C HIS A 232 3.84 -1.06 1.19
N ALA A 233 2.75 -0.33 0.99
CA ALA A 233 2.81 0.95 0.30
C ALA A 233 2.10 2.06 1.07
N SER A 234 2.54 3.30 0.91
CA SER A 234 1.75 4.44 1.36
C SER A 234 0.46 4.55 0.52
N PHE A 235 -0.43 5.44 0.91
CA PHE A 235 -1.55 5.83 0.03
C PHE A 235 -1.02 6.52 -1.24
N LEU A 236 -1.74 6.37 -2.35
CA LEU A 236 -1.35 6.93 -3.64
C LEU A 236 -1.94 8.33 -3.83
N PRO A 237 -1.19 9.30 -4.39
CA PRO A 237 -1.71 10.64 -4.61
C PRO A 237 -2.76 10.65 -5.72
N PHE A 238 -3.93 11.23 -5.43
CA PHE A 238 -4.98 11.50 -6.40
C PHE A 238 -4.69 12.84 -7.10
N SER A 239 -4.01 12.79 -8.25
CA SER A 239 -3.59 13.96 -9.02
C SER A 239 -4.72 14.58 -9.86
N SER A 240 -4.50 15.79 -10.36
CA SER A 240 -5.44 16.53 -11.21
C SER A 240 -4.72 17.15 -12.41
N GLY A 241 -5.47 17.61 -13.42
CA GLY A 241 -4.94 18.24 -14.63
C GLY A 241 -5.20 17.41 -15.87
N THR A 242 -4.31 17.53 -16.86
CA THR A 242 -4.40 16.79 -18.12
C THR A 242 -3.06 16.17 -18.51
N VAL A 243 -3.10 15.15 -19.34
CA VAL A 243 -1.93 14.50 -19.94
C VAL A 243 -2.16 14.31 -21.44
N LYS A 244 -1.08 14.41 -22.23
CA LYS A 244 -1.11 14.14 -23.67
C LYS A 244 -0.54 12.75 -23.90
N CYS A 245 -1.30 11.91 -24.59
CA CYS A 245 -0.99 10.51 -24.88
C CYS A 245 -1.43 10.18 -26.32
N MET A 246 -1.35 8.91 -26.74
CA MET A 246 -1.77 8.52 -28.10
C MET A 246 -3.28 8.72 -28.33
N HIS A 247 -4.05 8.75 -27.25
CA HIS A 247 -5.49 9.01 -27.23
C HIS A 247 -5.83 10.51 -27.18
N GLY A 248 -4.85 11.38 -27.43
CA GLY A 248 -4.99 12.82 -27.34
C GLY A 248 -4.81 13.35 -25.92
N VAL A 249 -5.55 14.41 -25.56
CA VAL A 249 -5.46 15.06 -24.25
C VAL A 249 -6.53 14.47 -23.32
N LEU A 250 -6.08 13.78 -22.27
CA LEU A 250 -6.95 13.12 -21.30
C LEU A 250 -6.93 13.84 -19.94
N PRO A 251 -8.02 13.75 -19.14
CA PRO A 251 -7.97 14.17 -17.75
C PRO A 251 -7.02 13.27 -16.95
N VAL A 252 -6.46 13.82 -15.87
CA VAL A 252 -5.66 13.07 -14.91
C VAL A 252 -6.49 12.80 -13.64
N PRO A 253 -6.53 11.55 -13.14
CA PRO A 253 -5.89 10.35 -13.70
C PRO A 253 -6.53 9.89 -15.03
N PRO A 254 -5.74 9.38 -16.00
CA PRO A 254 -6.29 8.80 -17.24
C PRO A 254 -7.20 7.60 -16.95
N PRO A 255 -8.09 7.21 -17.89
CA PRO A 255 -9.11 6.18 -17.65
C PRO A 255 -8.57 4.84 -17.10
N ALA A 256 -7.48 4.30 -17.67
CA ALA A 256 -6.88 3.05 -17.20
C ALA A 256 -6.34 3.18 -15.77
N THR A 257 -5.56 4.23 -15.48
CA THR A 257 -5.07 4.56 -14.12
C THR A 257 -6.24 4.74 -13.15
N PHE A 258 -7.28 5.47 -13.55
CA PHE A 258 -8.46 5.73 -12.72
C PHE A 258 -9.22 4.44 -12.41
N ARG A 259 -9.31 3.51 -13.37
CA ARG A 259 -9.88 2.18 -13.16
C ARG A 259 -9.05 1.35 -12.19
N LEU A 260 -7.72 1.40 -12.28
CA LEU A 260 -6.80 0.69 -11.39
C LEU A 260 -6.92 1.16 -9.92
N MET A 261 -7.36 2.40 -9.69
CA MET A 261 -7.57 2.93 -8.33
C MET A 261 -8.71 2.23 -7.56
N ILE A 262 -9.58 1.45 -8.20
CA ILE A 262 -10.64 0.70 -7.50
C ILE A 262 -10.00 -0.26 -6.48
N GLY A 263 -10.32 -0.06 -5.20
CA GLY A 263 -9.80 -0.86 -4.08
C GLY A 263 -8.42 -0.43 -3.57
N VAL A 264 -7.85 0.65 -4.11
CA VAL A 264 -6.55 1.20 -3.67
C VAL A 264 -6.78 2.51 -2.90
N PRO A 265 -6.30 2.63 -1.64
CA PRO A 265 -6.42 3.88 -0.88
C PRO A 265 -5.65 5.04 -1.52
N VAL A 266 -6.32 6.18 -1.64
CA VAL A 266 -5.76 7.41 -2.23
C VAL A 266 -5.72 8.55 -1.23
N CYS A 267 -4.80 9.49 -1.42
CA CYS A 267 -4.65 10.71 -0.64
C CYS A 267 -4.61 11.95 -1.56
N PRO A 268 -4.81 13.17 -1.02
CA PRO A 268 -4.61 14.39 -1.83
C PRO A 268 -3.19 14.46 -2.38
N ALA A 269 -3.06 14.81 -3.67
CA ALA A 269 -1.75 15.05 -4.28
C ALA A 269 -0.99 16.20 -3.58
N PRO A 270 0.37 16.21 -3.68
CA PRO A 270 1.16 17.35 -3.21
C PRO A 270 0.64 18.68 -3.76
N LYS A 271 0.68 19.73 -2.94
CA LYS A 271 0.22 21.06 -3.35
C LYS A 271 0.98 21.50 -4.61
N GLY A 272 0.24 22.08 -5.56
CA GLY A 272 0.79 22.55 -6.83
C GLY A 272 1.09 21.45 -7.85
N ALA A 273 0.98 20.17 -7.51
CA ALA A 273 1.20 19.07 -8.46
C ALA A 273 0.05 18.98 -9.48
N LYS A 274 0.35 19.24 -10.75
CA LYS A 274 -0.57 19.07 -11.88
C LYS A 274 0.02 18.08 -12.89
N GLY A 275 -0.84 17.25 -13.45
CA GLY A 275 -0.45 16.18 -14.36
C GLY A 275 -0.32 14.83 -13.66
N GLU A 276 -0.08 13.78 -14.44
CA GLU A 276 -0.03 12.40 -13.94
C GLU A 276 1.17 12.18 -13.02
N LEU A 277 0.88 11.90 -11.73
CA LEU A 277 1.85 11.48 -10.70
C LEU A 277 1.88 9.96 -10.51
N VAL A 278 0.77 9.30 -10.83
CA VAL A 278 0.60 7.85 -10.71
C VAL A 278 0.34 7.34 -12.12
N THR A 279 1.27 6.58 -12.69
CA THR A 279 1.11 6.01 -14.03
C THR A 279 0.36 4.67 -13.99
N PRO A 280 -0.20 4.18 -15.11
CA PRO A 280 -0.85 2.86 -15.16
C PRO A 280 0.07 1.73 -14.68
N THR A 281 1.35 1.76 -15.09
CA THR A 281 2.37 0.79 -14.67
C THR A 281 2.66 0.90 -13.17
N GLY A 282 2.83 2.12 -12.65
CA GLY A 282 3.13 2.35 -11.24
C GLY A 282 2.02 1.85 -10.31
N ILE A 283 0.76 2.16 -10.59
CA ILE A 283 -0.36 1.66 -9.78
C ILE A 283 -0.56 0.15 -9.94
N SER A 284 -0.33 -0.43 -11.12
CA SER A 284 -0.45 -1.87 -11.33
C SER A 284 0.58 -2.65 -10.52
N LEU A 285 1.83 -2.17 -10.48
CA LEU A 285 2.90 -2.72 -9.63
C LEU A 285 2.48 -2.70 -8.16
N VAL A 286 2.13 -1.53 -7.63
CA VAL A 286 1.79 -1.40 -6.21
C VAL A 286 0.53 -2.20 -5.86
N LYS A 287 -0.50 -2.17 -6.72
CA LYS A 287 -1.75 -2.91 -6.51
C LYS A 287 -1.56 -4.43 -6.51
N ALA A 288 -0.71 -4.96 -7.38
CA ALA A 288 -0.43 -6.39 -7.44
C ALA A 288 0.45 -6.87 -6.28
N LEU A 289 1.41 -6.04 -5.85
CA LEU A 289 2.48 -6.44 -4.95
C LEU A 289 2.17 -6.13 -3.48
N ALA A 290 1.51 -5.01 -3.19
CA ALA A 290 1.30 -4.54 -1.84
C ALA A 290 0.31 -5.42 -1.05
N SER A 291 0.76 -5.91 0.09
CA SER A 291 -0.05 -6.65 1.08
C SER A 291 -0.91 -5.71 1.92
N THR A 292 -0.42 -4.51 2.23
CA THR A 292 -1.20 -3.46 2.92
C THR A 292 -0.86 -2.07 2.39
N PHE A 293 -1.79 -1.13 2.63
CA PHE A 293 -1.62 0.28 2.35
C PHE A 293 -1.68 1.10 3.65
N GLY A 294 -0.85 2.15 3.76
CA GLY A 294 -0.81 3.05 4.91
C GLY A 294 0.56 3.09 5.57
N GLU A 295 0.61 3.03 6.89
CA GLU A 295 1.85 2.93 7.65
C GLU A 295 2.45 1.51 7.53
N PRO A 296 3.78 1.37 7.44
CA PRO A 296 4.40 0.05 7.43
C PRO A 296 4.26 -0.63 8.81
N PRO A 297 4.29 -1.98 8.87
CA PRO A 297 4.45 -2.67 10.15
C PRO A 297 5.81 -2.33 10.79
N ALA A 298 6.01 -2.69 12.05
CA ALA A 298 7.31 -2.54 12.69
C ALA A 298 8.38 -3.35 11.94
N PHE A 299 9.47 -2.72 11.54
CA PHE A 299 10.61 -3.38 10.88
C PHE A 299 11.89 -2.58 11.12
N ILE A 300 13.06 -3.23 10.96
CA ILE A 300 14.35 -2.54 10.93
C ILE A 300 14.72 -2.30 9.47
N PRO A 301 14.74 -1.05 8.97
CA PRO A 301 15.29 -0.76 7.66
C PRO A 301 16.78 -1.08 7.64
N THR A 302 17.21 -1.82 6.61
CA THR A 302 18.61 -2.15 6.32
C THR A 302 19.12 -1.39 5.11
N HIS A 303 18.22 -1.09 4.16
CA HIS A 303 18.51 -0.39 2.93
C HIS A 303 17.40 0.61 2.64
N THR A 304 17.75 1.70 1.95
CA THR A 304 16.80 2.67 1.44
C THR A 304 17.22 3.09 0.05
N GLY A 305 16.26 3.37 -0.83
CA GLY A 305 16.54 3.89 -2.16
C GLY A 305 15.53 4.94 -2.58
N VAL A 306 15.96 5.81 -3.49
CA VAL A 306 15.16 6.91 -4.03
C VAL A 306 15.16 6.82 -5.54
N GLY A 307 13.97 6.63 -6.11
CA GLY A 307 13.72 6.64 -7.55
C GLY A 307 13.18 7.98 -8.01
N ALA A 308 13.76 8.52 -9.08
CA ALA A 308 13.40 9.85 -9.58
C ALA A 308 12.48 9.78 -10.80
N GLY A 309 11.37 10.51 -10.77
CA GLY A 309 10.44 10.61 -11.89
C GLY A 309 10.90 11.63 -12.94
N THR A 310 10.40 11.49 -14.16
CA THR A 310 10.80 12.36 -15.28
C THR A 310 10.35 13.82 -15.09
N LYS A 311 9.10 14.05 -14.67
CA LYS A 311 8.56 15.40 -14.47
C LYS A 311 9.24 16.15 -13.33
N ASP A 312 9.36 17.46 -13.46
CA ASP A 312 9.84 18.37 -12.43
C ASP A 312 8.72 19.26 -11.91
N PHE A 313 8.64 19.41 -10.58
CA PHE A 313 7.67 20.28 -9.93
C PHE A 313 8.39 21.35 -9.09
N PRO A 314 7.93 22.61 -9.12
CA PRO A 314 8.60 23.69 -8.37
C PRO A 314 8.58 23.52 -6.85
N GLU A 315 7.50 22.94 -6.31
CA GLU A 315 7.23 22.92 -4.86
C GLU A 315 7.54 21.57 -4.19
N HIS A 316 7.82 20.51 -4.95
CA HIS A 316 8.13 19.19 -4.39
C HIS A 316 9.00 18.36 -5.33
N ALA A 317 9.69 17.36 -4.78
CA ALA A 317 10.47 16.42 -5.56
C ALA A 317 9.57 15.27 -6.07
N ASN A 318 9.59 15.02 -7.38
CA ASN A 318 8.93 13.88 -7.99
C ASN A 318 9.78 12.60 -7.77
N ILE A 319 9.57 11.94 -6.63
CA ILE A 319 10.37 10.79 -6.23
C ILE A 319 9.50 9.69 -5.59
N VAL A 320 9.94 8.45 -5.73
CA VAL A 320 9.48 7.29 -4.95
C VAL A 320 10.59 6.92 -3.98
N ARG A 321 10.24 6.58 -2.74
CA ARG A 321 11.21 6.09 -1.77
C ARG A 321 10.88 4.66 -1.39
N VAL A 322 11.90 3.83 -1.26
CA VAL A 322 11.75 2.47 -0.77
C VAL A 322 12.61 2.30 0.47
N ALA A 323 12.07 1.62 1.48
CA ALA A 323 12.81 1.14 2.63
C ALA A 323 12.68 -0.38 2.71
N ILE A 324 13.80 -1.09 2.78
CA ILE A 324 13.86 -2.56 2.80
C ILE A 324 14.47 -3.01 4.11
N GLY A 325 13.87 -4.01 4.74
CA GLY A 325 14.36 -4.45 6.04
C GLY A 325 13.67 -5.66 6.60
N THR A 326 14.07 -6.02 7.81
CA THR A 326 13.56 -7.20 8.51
C THR A 326 12.35 -6.83 9.34
N LYS A 327 11.22 -7.50 9.11
CA LYS A 327 10.02 -7.34 9.94
C LYS A 327 10.35 -7.65 11.40
N ILE A 328 9.88 -6.78 12.29
CA ILE A 328 9.93 -6.98 13.72
C ILE A 328 8.54 -7.42 14.12
N ASP A 329 8.46 -8.52 14.88
CA ASP A 329 7.26 -8.79 15.63
C ASP A 329 7.36 -8.05 16.97
N PRO A 330 6.60 -6.96 17.17
CA PRO A 330 6.64 -6.19 18.40
C PRO A 330 6.21 -7.01 19.63
N MET A 331 5.56 -8.16 19.45
CA MET A 331 5.24 -9.10 20.54
C MET A 331 6.34 -10.12 20.81
N ALA A 332 7.18 -10.47 19.82
CA ALA A 332 8.22 -11.48 19.97
C ALA A 332 9.53 -10.95 20.60
N THR A 333 9.64 -9.65 20.87
CA THR A 333 10.89 -9.04 21.35
C THR A 333 10.93 -8.83 22.86
N GLU A 334 11.50 -9.80 23.58
CA GLU A 334 12.18 -9.59 24.88
C GLU A 334 13.45 -8.73 24.74
N LYS A 335 13.85 -8.33 23.53
CA LYS A 335 15.04 -7.53 23.27
C LYS A 335 14.63 -6.10 22.91
N SER A 336 14.86 -5.17 23.83
CA SER A 336 14.90 -3.74 23.48
C SER A 336 15.83 -3.55 22.29
N TYR A 337 15.34 -2.94 21.22
CA TYR A 337 16.17 -2.52 20.10
C TYR A 337 17.14 -1.44 20.57
N VAL A 338 18.40 -1.83 20.79
CA VAL A 338 19.49 -0.89 21.05
C VAL A 338 19.93 -0.31 19.72
N ASN A 339 19.83 1.00 19.56
CA ASN A 339 20.34 1.70 18.38
C ASN A 339 21.87 1.46 18.28
N PRO A 340 22.38 0.80 17.23
CA PRO A 340 23.81 0.51 17.09
C PRO A 340 24.67 1.78 17.07
N ALA A 341 24.11 2.91 16.62
CA ALA A 341 24.81 4.20 16.61
C ALA A 341 24.97 4.81 18.01
N VAL A 342 24.14 4.39 18.98
CA VAL A 342 24.23 4.80 20.38
C VAL A 342 25.25 3.93 21.14
N SER A 343 25.48 2.69 20.69
CA SER A 343 26.48 1.78 21.29
C SER A 343 27.93 2.28 21.18
N LEU A 344 28.22 3.26 20.32
CA LEU A 344 29.55 3.89 20.19
C LEU A 344 29.73 5.15 21.04
N ARG A 345 28.68 5.65 21.72
CA ARG A 345 28.76 6.90 22.54
C ARG A 345 28.27 6.74 23.99
N SER A 346 28.23 5.54 24.52
CA SER A 346 28.06 5.33 25.96
C SER A 346 28.70 4.02 26.39
N ALA A 347 30.03 4.01 26.42
CA ALA A 347 30.79 3.09 27.27
C ALA A 347 30.82 3.62 28.72
N GLU A 348 29.64 3.92 29.27
CA GLU A 348 29.35 3.93 30.70
C GLU A 348 27.94 3.37 30.82
N SER A 349 27.89 2.09 31.17
CA SER A 349 26.67 1.33 31.38
C SER A 349 25.96 1.88 32.60
N THR A 350 25.03 2.81 32.40
CA THR A 350 23.94 3.00 33.37
C THR A 350 22.89 1.97 33.02
N THR A 351 23.05 0.74 33.51
CA THR A 351 22.01 -0.29 33.46
C THR A 351 20.73 0.31 34.06
N CYS A 352 19.69 0.52 33.25
CA CYS A 352 18.38 0.87 33.79
C CYS A 352 17.96 -0.25 34.78
N PRO A 353 17.70 0.05 36.05
CA PRO A 353 17.46 -0.99 37.06
C PRO A 353 16.04 -1.58 36.99
N PHE A 354 15.26 -1.23 35.96
CA PHE A 354 13.87 -1.61 35.76
C PHE A 354 13.71 -2.28 34.39
N ALA A 355 12.84 -3.28 34.33
CA ALA A 355 12.39 -3.89 33.07
C ALA A 355 11.06 -3.25 32.63
N THR A 356 10.84 -3.19 31.32
CA THR A 356 9.57 -2.70 30.74
C THR A 356 9.02 -3.77 29.81
N GLU A 357 7.73 -4.06 29.90
CA GLU A 357 7.00 -4.95 28.98
C GLU A 357 5.66 -4.34 28.58
N LYS A 358 5.10 -4.79 27.46
CA LYS A 358 3.73 -4.43 27.06
C LYS A 358 2.72 -5.42 27.61
N VAL A 359 1.62 -4.91 28.14
CA VAL A 359 0.49 -5.69 28.66
C VAL A 359 -0.83 -5.14 28.14
N VAL A 360 -1.83 -6.00 28.07
CA VAL A 360 -3.18 -5.67 27.60
C VAL A 360 -4.12 -5.73 28.78
N VAL A 361 -4.90 -4.66 28.99
CA VAL A 361 -6.02 -4.63 29.92
C VAL A 361 -7.32 -4.74 29.13
N LEU A 362 -8.09 -5.76 29.47
CA LEU A 362 -9.40 -6.06 28.92
C LEU A 362 -10.45 -5.77 29.99
N GLU A 363 -11.45 -4.96 29.66
CA GLU A 363 -12.50 -4.57 30.61
C GLU A 363 -13.90 -4.76 30.06
N THR A 364 -14.80 -5.26 30.90
CA THR A 364 -16.21 -5.35 30.57
C THR A 364 -17.11 -5.13 31.78
N ASN A 365 -18.30 -4.60 31.54
CA ASN A 365 -19.26 -4.24 32.58
C ASN A 365 -20.41 -5.25 32.57
N LEU A 366 -20.71 -5.84 33.73
CA LEU A 366 -21.67 -6.92 33.89
C LEU A 366 -22.73 -6.52 34.94
N ASP A 367 -23.98 -6.32 34.54
CA ASP A 367 -25.11 -6.00 35.44
C ASP A 367 -26.19 -7.10 35.51
N ASP A 368 -26.09 -8.13 34.67
CA ASP A 368 -27.07 -9.20 34.51
C ASP A 368 -26.51 -10.61 34.77
N LEU A 369 -25.24 -10.70 35.17
CA LEU A 369 -24.56 -11.97 35.45
C LEU A 369 -24.63 -12.35 36.94
N ASN A 370 -24.82 -13.64 37.23
CA ASN A 370 -24.73 -14.16 38.59
C ASN A 370 -23.30 -13.98 39.13
N PRO A 371 -23.11 -13.34 40.31
CA PRO A 371 -21.78 -13.14 40.91
C PRO A 371 -20.94 -14.41 41.10
N GLN A 372 -21.57 -15.58 41.28
CA GLN A 372 -20.86 -16.87 41.37
C GLN A 372 -20.11 -17.20 40.07
N VAL A 373 -20.71 -16.86 38.92
CA VAL A 373 -20.08 -17.06 37.61
C VAL A 373 -18.87 -16.15 37.44
N ILE A 374 -18.93 -14.92 37.95
CA ILE A 374 -17.78 -14.00 37.94
C ILE A 374 -16.61 -14.60 38.73
N GLY A 375 -16.88 -15.25 39.87
CA GLY A 375 -15.88 -15.99 40.63
C GLY A 375 -15.23 -17.12 39.82
N TYR A 376 -16.06 -17.99 39.23
CA TYR A 376 -15.62 -19.09 38.38
C TYR A 376 -14.76 -18.62 37.19
N VAL A 377 -15.21 -17.60 36.45
CA VAL A 377 -14.47 -17.04 35.32
C VAL A 377 -13.14 -16.45 35.77
N SER A 378 -13.10 -15.77 36.93
CA SER A 378 -11.84 -15.22 37.46
C SER A 378 -10.79 -16.32 37.69
N GLU A 379 -11.20 -17.44 38.28
CA GLU A 379 -10.32 -18.57 38.58
C GLU A 379 -9.82 -19.26 37.31
N ARG A 380 -10.70 -19.48 36.32
CA ARG A 380 -10.31 -20.08 35.03
C ARG A 380 -9.37 -19.19 34.23
N LEU A 381 -9.61 -17.88 34.19
CA LEU A 381 -8.72 -16.95 33.50
C LEU A 381 -7.30 -16.97 34.09
N LEU A 382 -7.17 -17.07 35.42
CA LEU A 382 -5.87 -17.12 36.10
C LEU A 382 -5.17 -18.49 35.94
N SER A 383 -5.92 -19.58 36.03
CA SER A 383 -5.34 -20.95 36.09
C SER A 383 -5.14 -21.61 34.72
N GLU A 384 -6.06 -21.42 33.77
CA GLU A 384 -6.07 -22.09 32.48
C GLU A 384 -5.55 -21.20 31.33
N HIS A 385 -5.78 -19.89 31.41
CA HIS A 385 -5.54 -18.96 30.29
C HIS A 385 -4.44 -17.93 30.57
N HIS A 386 -3.59 -18.21 31.57
CA HIS A 386 -2.39 -17.43 31.89
C HIS A 386 -2.62 -15.91 32.05
N ALA A 387 -3.81 -15.49 32.53
CA ALA A 387 -4.02 -14.10 32.91
C ALA A 387 -3.00 -13.68 33.99
N LEU A 388 -2.41 -12.49 33.82
CA LEU A 388 -1.43 -11.95 34.76
C LEU A 388 -2.10 -11.47 36.05
N ASP A 389 -3.30 -10.91 35.93
CA ASP A 389 -4.14 -10.48 37.05
C ASP A 389 -5.61 -10.38 36.62
N VAL A 390 -6.53 -10.56 37.56
CA VAL A 390 -7.97 -10.39 37.37
C VAL A 390 -8.57 -9.70 38.58
N TRP A 391 -9.17 -8.53 38.38
CA TRP A 391 -9.84 -7.80 39.46
C TRP A 391 -11.27 -7.40 39.08
N LYS A 392 -12.03 -7.05 40.12
CA LYS A 392 -13.46 -6.78 40.05
C LYS A 392 -13.74 -5.48 40.78
N GLN A 393 -14.35 -4.53 40.08
CA GLN A 393 -14.78 -3.27 40.67
C GLN A 393 -16.31 -3.20 40.69
N ALA A 394 -16.88 -2.94 41.86
CA ALA A 394 -18.30 -2.66 41.98
C ALA A 394 -18.61 -1.31 41.30
N ILE A 395 -19.58 -1.32 40.39
CA ILE A 395 -20.00 -0.13 39.63
C ILE A 395 -21.52 0.02 39.69
N GLN A 396 -21.98 1.26 39.51
CA GLN A 396 -23.39 1.55 39.34
C GLN A 396 -23.69 1.72 37.85
N MET A 397 -24.66 0.98 37.33
CA MET A 397 -25.05 1.01 35.93
C MET A 397 -26.44 1.64 35.75
N LYS A 398 -26.78 1.95 34.48
CA LYS A 398 -28.08 2.53 34.09
C LYS A 398 -29.24 1.71 34.64
N LYS A 399 -30.41 2.34 34.76
CA LYS A 399 -31.62 1.72 35.35
C LYS A 399 -31.41 1.26 36.81
N ASN A 400 -30.53 1.95 37.53
CA ASN A 400 -30.20 1.70 38.94
C ASN A 400 -29.74 0.26 39.22
N ARG A 401 -29.02 -0.35 38.28
CA ARG A 401 -28.52 -1.73 38.42
C ARG A 401 -27.12 -1.75 39.04
N PRO A 402 -26.90 -2.49 40.14
CA PRO A 402 -25.55 -2.77 40.59
C PRO A 402 -24.87 -3.67 39.56
N GLY A 403 -23.64 -3.35 39.19
CA GLY A 403 -22.85 -4.14 38.25
C GLY A 403 -21.42 -4.32 38.72
N VAL A 404 -20.67 -5.14 37.98
CA VAL A 404 -19.25 -5.39 38.19
C VAL A 404 -18.49 -5.06 36.91
N CYS A 405 -17.47 -4.22 37.02
CA CYS A 405 -16.44 -4.12 36.00
C CYS A 405 -15.44 -5.26 36.23
N LEU A 406 -15.43 -6.24 35.34
CA LEU A 406 -14.41 -7.28 35.29
C LEU A 406 -13.25 -6.75 34.45
N SER A 407 -12.06 -6.72 35.04
CA SER A 407 -10.85 -6.25 34.39
C SER A 407 -9.79 -7.35 34.45
N VAL A 408 -9.17 -7.62 33.30
CA VAL A 408 -8.21 -8.71 33.11
C VAL A 408 -6.94 -8.14 32.52
N LEU A 409 -5.81 -8.38 33.18
CA LEU A 409 -4.48 -8.04 32.68
C LEU A 409 -3.84 -9.28 32.08
N CYS A 410 -3.37 -9.19 30.85
CA CYS A 410 -2.74 -10.31 30.16
C CYS A 410 -1.61 -9.88 29.24
N ARG A 411 -0.81 -10.84 28.79
CA ARG A 411 0.09 -10.65 27.65
C ARG A 411 -0.72 -10.79 26.36
N ALA A 412 -0.27 -10.10 25.33
CA ALA A 412 -1.00 -10.05 24.08
C ALA A 412 -1.08 -11.42 23.37
N GLU A 413 -0.13 -12.32 23.62
CA GLU A 413 -0.14 -13.71 23.15
C GLU A 413 -1.33 -14.54 23.68
N HIS A 414 -1.87 -14.20 24.86
CA HIS A 414 -3.01 -14.89 25.47
C HIS A 414 -4.33 -14.13 25.30
N GLU A 415 -4.30 -12.96 24.64
CA GLU A 415 -5.45 -12.06 24.54
C GLU A 415 -6.67 -12.75 23.89
N GLN A 416 -6.44 -13.49 22.81
CA GLN A 416 -7.51 -14.12 22.04
C GLN A 416 -8.24 -15.21 22.84
N GLU A 417 -7.50 -16.06 23.55
CA GLU A 417 -8.07 -17.13 24.38
C GLU A 417 -8.86 -16.57 25.57
N ILE A 418 -8.35 -15.49 26.18
CA ILE A 418 -9.03 -14.80 27.28
C ILE A 418 -10.32 -14.14 26.78
N LEU A 419 -10.29 -13.45 25.63
CA LEU A 419 -11.48 -12.86 25.04
C LEU A 419 -12.54 -13.92 24.74
N GLU A 420 -12.14 -15.05 24.15
CA GLU A 420 -13.06 -16.15 23.86
C GLU A 420 -13.71 -16.68 25.14
N THR A 421 -12.94 -16.86 26.21
CA THR A 421 -13.47 -17.28 27.51
C THR A 421 -14.46 -16.26 28.09
N ILE A 422 -14.13 -14.97 28.04
CA ILE A 422 -15.03 -13.90 28.50
C ILE A 422 -16.34 -13.92 27.72
N PHE A 423 -16.31 -14.05 26.39
CA PHE A 423 -17.52 -14.07 25.57
C PHE A 423 -18.35 -15.35 25.74
N ARG A 424 -17.71 -16.49 26.02
CA ARG A 424 -18.42 -17.77 26.21
C ARG A 424 -19.06 -17.88 27.59
N GLU A 425 -18.38 -17.41 28.62
CA GLU A 425 -18.74 -17.67 30.02
C GLU A 425 -19.45 -16.49 30.70
N THR A 426 -19.50 -15.33 30.04
CA THR A 426 -20.21 -14.14 30.56
C THR A 426 -21.33 -13.69 29.63
N THR A 427 -22.19 -12.79 30.11
CA THR A 427 -23.29 -12.18 29.34
C THR A 427 -22.85 -10.98 28.51
N THR A 428 -21.55 -10.65 28.50
CA THR A 428 -21.10 -9.44 27.81
C THR A 428 -21.21 -9.54 26.30
N LEU A 429 -21.56 -8.41 25.68
CA LEU A 429 -21.56 -8.24 24.23
C LEU A 429 -20.29 -7.57 23.72
N GLY A 430 -19.44 -7.08 24.62
CA GLY A 430 -18.26 -6.31 24.22
C GLY A 430 -17.25 -6.14 25.33
N VAL A 431 -15.99 -6.14 24.93
CA VAL A 431 -14.84 -5.92 25.80
C VAL A 431 -14.08 -4.71 25.30
N ARG A 432 -13.72 -3.79 26.20
CA ARG A 432 -12.83 -2.66 25.91
C ARG A 432 -11.40 -3.11 26.10
N ARG A 433 -10.52 -2.67 25.21
CA ARG A 433 -9.11 -3.06 25.17
C ARG A 433 -8.22 -1.84 25.31
N ASN A 434 -7.21 -1.92 26.17
CA ASN A 434 -6.16 -0.92 26.28
C ASN A 434 -4.78 -1.58 26.36
N VAL A 435 -3.84 -1.13 25.53
CA VAL A 435 -2.45 -1.59 25.54
C VAL A 435 -1.62 -0.59 26.32
N MET A 436 -0.89 -1.08 27.34
CA MET A 436 -0.11 -0.23 28.23
C MET A 436 1.29 -0.80 28.47
N ASP A 437 2.23 0.10 28.75
CA ASP A 437 3.58 -0.28 29.17
C ASP A 437 3.59 -0.52 30.69
N ARG A 438 4.09 -1.68 31.11
CA ARG A 438 4.31 -2.07 32.50
C ARG A 438 5.80 -2.00 32.81
N VAL A 439 6.18 -1.15 33.75
CA VAL A 439 7.53 -1.09 34.31
C VAL A 439 7.57 -1.94 35.58
N PHE A 440 8.50 -2.87 35.68
CA PHE A 440 8.59 -3.82 36.80
C PHE A 440 10.03 -4.15 37.17
N LEU A 441 10.22 -4.66 38.40
CA LEU A 441 11.52 -5.12 38.88
C LEU A 441 11.75 -6.57 38.46
N SER A 442 13.01 -6.91 38.16
CA SER A 442 13.39 -8.31 38.00
C SER A 442 13.16 -9.04 39.32
N ARG A 443 12.67 -10.28 39.23
CA ARG A 443 12.33 -11.08 40.40
C ARG A 443 12.84 -12.50 40.26
N LYS A 444 13.28 -13.08 41.37
CA LYS A 444 13.71 -14.48 41.48
C LYS A 444 12.99 -15.15 42.63
N PHE A 445 12.66 -16.42 42.47
CA PHE A 445 12.27 -17.26 43.59
C PHE A 445 13.52 -17.94 44.15
N ILE A 446 13.74 -17.75 45.45
CA ILE A 446 14.74 -18.49 46.21
C ILE A 446 14.04 -19.45 47.15
N CYS A 447 14.64 -20.61 47.35
CA CYS A 447 14.10 -21.62 48.23
C CYS A 447 14.80 -21.54 49.59
N VAL A 448 14.04 -21.34 50.66
CA VAL A 448 14.57 -21.19 52.02
C VAL A 448 14.05 -22.32 52.91
N SER A 449 14.94 -22.96 53.67
CA SER A 449 14.54 -23.95 54.67
C SER A 449 14.19 -23.28 56.00
N ALA A 450 12.92 -23.40 56.40
CA ALA A 450 12.41 -22.88 57.66
C ALA A 450 11.41 -23.87 58.25
N PHE A 451 11.42 -24.04 59.56
CA PHE A 451 10.49 -24.93 60.27
C PHE A 451 10.45 -26.37 59.73
N GLY A 452 11.57 -26.86 59.19
CA GLY A 452 11.68 -28.21 58.60
C GLY A 452 11.06 -28.34 57.21
N ARG A 453 10.56 -27.25 56.63
CA ARG A 453 9.99 -27.22 55.27
C ARG A 453 10.80 -26.31 54.35
N SER A 454 10.61 -26.53 53.05
CA SER A 454 11.09 -25.67 51.98
C SER A 454 10.01 -24.63 51.70
N VAL A 455 10.39 -23.35 51.72
CA VAL A 455 9.50 -22.21 51.46
C VAL A 455 10.09 -21.38 50.33
N ASP A 456 9.31 -21.19 49.27
CA ASP A 456 9.66 -20.27 48.20
C ASP A 456 9.50 -18.82 48.66
N VAL A 457 10.49 -18.01 48.34
CA VAL A 457 10.55 -16.60 48.68
C VAL A 457 10.79 -15.80 47.42
N LYS A 458 9.86 -14.91 47.11
CA LYS A 458 9.94 -14.01 45.96
C LYS A 458 10.78 -12.80 46.34
N VAL A 459 11.90 -12.63 45.64
CA VAL A 459 12.85 -11.53 45.83
C VAL A 459 12.80 -10.63 44.60
N ALA A 460 12.56 -9.32 44.79
CA ALA A 460 12.62 -8.32 43.75
C ALA A 460 13.91 -7.50 43.85
N PHE A 461 14.55 -7.23 42.71
CA PHE A 461 15.84 -6.57 42.61
C PHE A 461 15.74 -5.22 41.91
N LEU A 462 16.36 -4.20 42.50
CA LEU A 462 16.62 -2.90 41.89
C LEU A 462 18.10 -2.86 41.50
N GLY A 463 18.40 -3.06 40.22
CA GLY A 463 19.78 -3.34 39.81
C GLY A 463 20.28 -4.62 40.47
N ASN A 464 21.36 -4.53 41.27
CA ASN A 464 21.90 -5.67 42.03
C ASN A 464 21.41 -5.71 43.49
N GLU A 465 20.60 -4.76 43.93
CA GLU A 465 20.13 -4.69 45.32
C GLU A 465 18.77 -5.40 45.48
N ALA A 466 18.69 -6.35 46.42
CA ALA A 466 17.42 -6.97 46.80
C ALA A 466 16.60 -5.98 47.64
N VAL A 467 15.58 -5.37 47.02
CA VAL A 467 14.75 -4.34 47.65
C VAL A 467 13.49 -4.88 48.30
N ASN A 468 12.99 -6.04 47.84
CA ASN A 468 11.76 -6.60 48.36
C ASN A 468 11.82 -8.12 48.48
N VAL A 469 11.46 -8.64 49.66
CA VAL A 469 11.54 -10.07 49.99
C VAL A 469 10.20 -10.49 50.60
N HIS A 470 9.48 -11.33 49.86
CA HIS A 470 8.15 -11.80 50.22
C HIS A 470 8.11 -13.33 50.22
N PRO A 471 8.02 -13.97 51.40
CA PRO A 471 7.72 -15.39 51.51
C PRO A 471 6.37 -15.72 50.87
N GLU A 472 6.27 -16.88 50.22
CA GLU A 472 5.03 -17.33 49.60
C GLU A 472 3.96 -17.61 50.67
N PHE A 473 2.82 -16.92 50.56
CA PHE A 473 1.82 -16.86 51.62
C PHE A 473 1.24 -18.22 51.97
N GLU A 474 0.90 -19.04 50.97
CA GLU A 474 0.28 -20.36 51.21
C GLU A 474 1.24 -21.33 51.91
N HIS A 475 2.55 -21.23 51.67
CA HIS A 475 3.54 -22.03 52.39
C HIS A 475 3.63 -21.62 53.87
N CYS A 476 3.71 -20.31 54.13
CA CYS A 476 3.73 -19.79 55.49
C CYS A 476 2.45 -20.12 56.26
N LYS A 477 1.30 -20.06 55.59
CA LYS A 477 -0.01 -20.42 56.15
C LYS A 477 -0.10 -21.91 56.49
N ALA A 478 0.38 -22.79 55.61
CA ALA A 478 0.43 -24.22 55.90
C ALA A 478 1.30 -24.55 57.13
N ILE A 479 2.48 -23.91 57.24
CA ILE A 479 3.38 -24.06 58.40
C ILE A 479 2.71 -23.54 59.68
N ALA A 480 2.10 -22.35 59.62
CA ALA A 480 1.43 -21.73 60.75
C ALA A 480 0.30 -22.63 61.31
N MET A 481 -0.49 -23.25 60.41
CA MET A 481 -1.56 -24.18 60.79
C MET A 481 -1.03 -25.48 61.37
N GLU A 482 -0.01 -26.08 60.75
CA GLU A 482 0.55 -27.37 61.19
C GLU A 482 1.24 -27.27 62.55
N GLN A 483 2.00 -26.20 62.77
CA GLN A 483 2.80 -26.01 63.98
C GLN A 483 2.09 -25.18 65.06
N ASN A 484 0.89 -24.68 64.75
CA ASN A 484 0.08 -23.83 65.63
C ASN A 484 0.85 -22.57 66.11
N ILE A 485 1.51 -21.90 65.17
CA ILE A 485 2.31 -20.68 65.39
C ILE A 485 1.65 -19.51 64.64
N PRO A 486 1.65 -18.27 65.17
CA PRO A 486 1.14 -17.10 64.45
C PRO A 486 1.80 -16.91 63.07
N LEU A 487 0.98 -16.71 62.03
CA LEU A 487 1.43 -16.56 60.65
C LEU A 487 2.49 -15.45 60.46
N LEU A 488 2.32 -14.32 61.13
CA LEU A 488 3.27 -13.20 61.05
C LEU A 488 4.66 -13.61 61.55
N GLN A 489 4.75 -14.43 62.60
CA GLN A 489 6.03 -14.93 63.10
C GLN A 489 6.70 -15.87 62.09
N VAL A 490 5.91 -16.71 61.40
CA VAL A 490 6.43 -17.58 60.34
C VAL A 490 6.96 -16.75 59.16
N ILE A 491 6.22 -15.72 58.73
CA ILE A 491 6.63 -14.83 57.63
C ILE A 491 7.92 -14.09 58.00
N ASP A 492 8.00 -13.51 59.19
CA ASP A 492 9.16 -12.75 59.65
C ASP A 492 10.43 -13.61 59.73
N GLU A 493 10.32 -14.83 60.28
CA GLU A 493 11.44 -15.78 60.37
C GLU A 493 11.91 -16.23 58.98
N VAL A 494 10.99 -16.59 58.08
CA VAL A 494 11.34 -16.99 56.69
C VAL A 494 12.00 -15.82 55.96
N LYS A 495 11.49 -14.59 56.13
CA LYS A 495 12.06 -13.39 55.54
C LYS A 495 13.47 -13.09 56.09
N ALA A 496 13.69 -13.24 57.39
CA ALA A 496 15.00 -13.06 58.01
C ALA A 496 16.04 -14.06 57.45
N ARG A 497 15.66 -15.33 57.30
CA ARG A 497 16.52 -16.36 56.70
C ARG A 497 16.82 -16.10 55.22
N ALA A 498 15.82 -15.69 54.46
CA ALA A 498 15.99 -15.28 53.06
C ALA A 498 17.01 -14.14 52.92
N LEU A 499 16.92 -13.11 53.76
CA LEU A 499 17.86 -11.98 53.76
C LEU A 499 19.28 -12.42 54.15
N ALA A 500 19.44 -13.34 55.10
CA ALA A 500 20.74 -13.87 55.49
C ALA A 500 21.39 -14.68 54.34
N GLN A 501 20.60 -15.48 53.63
CA GLN A 501 21.07 -16.24 52.47
C GLN A 501 21.54 -15.32 51.33
N LEU A 502 20.75 -14.28 51.00
CA LEU A 502 21.09 -13.30 49.96
C LEU A 502 22.40 -12.55 50.27
N LYS A 503 22.65 -12.20 51.53
CA LYS A 503 23.91 -11.56 51.96
C LYS A 503 25.12 -12.48 51.74
N THR A 504 24.96 -13.78 51.94
CA THR A 504 26.05 -14.76 51.80
C THR A 504 26.40 -15.00 50.31
N GLU A 505 25.40 -14.95 49.43
CA GLU A 505 25.60 -15.08 47.97
C GLU A 505 26.22 -13.84 47.31
N THR A 506 26.19 -12.66 47.96
CA THR A 506 26.76 -11.41 47.40
C THR A 506 28.26 -11.25 47.73
N LEU A 507 28.80 -12.08 48.63
CA LEU A 507 30.19 -12.02 49.14
C LEU A 507 31.13 -13.07 48.50
N ASN A 508 30.60 -13.95 47.65
CA ASN A 508 31.34 -14.91 46.82
C ASN A 508 31.20 -14.51 45.34
#